data_AF-A0A553NEV5-F1
#
_entry.id   AF-A0A553NEV5-F1
#
_cell.length_a   1.000
_cell.length_b   1.000
_cell.length_c   1.000
_cell.angle_alpha   90.00
_cell.angle_beta   90.00
_cell.angle_gamma   90.00
#
_symmetry.space_group_name_H-M   'P 1'
#
loop_
_entity.id
_entity.type
_entity.pdbx_description
1 polymer ?
#
loop_
_entity_poly.entity_id
_entity_poly.type
_entity_poly.pdbx_seq_one_letter_code
_entity_poly.pdbx_strand_id
1 'polypeptide(L)' 'MKLITHNMLSSQGIKGVKVGFPLVIQAKDVKVSEVEFNPDFIARIIPKLDWPEVCRAAQELN' A
#
# COMPACT_ATOMS: atom_id res chain seq x y z
N MET A 1 -2.55 -3.23 -8.86
CA MET A 1 -3.14 -2.65 -7.64
C MET A 1 -2.37 -1.38 -7.30
N LYS A 2 -3.01 -0.35 -6.72
CA LYS A 2 -2.30 0.88 -6.30
C LYS A 2 -1.62 0.65 -4.93
N LEU A 3 -0.45 1.25 -4.69
CA LEU A 3 0.28 1.14 -3.41
C LEU A 3 -0.56 1.55 -2.20
N ILE A 4 -1.39 2.59 -2.35
CA ILE A 4 -2.33 3.02 -1.31
C ILE A 4 -3.26 1.89 -0.84
N THR A 5 -3.70 1.03 -1.77
CA THR A 5 -4.56 -0.11 -1.44
C THR A 5 -3.77 -1.14 -0.65
N HIS A 6 -2.55 -1.48 -1.10
CA HIS A 6 -1.67 -2.41 -0.41
C HIS A 6 -1.38 -2.00 1.03
N ASN A 7 -1.17 -0.71 1.28
CA ASN A 7 -0.95 -0.15 2.61
C ASN A 7 -2.14 -0.32 3.58
N MET A 8 -3.33 -0.61 3.06
CA MET A 8 -4.54 -0.88 3.87
C MET A 8 -4.84 -2.38 4.03
N LEU A 9 -4.08 -3.27 3.38
CA LEU A 9 -4.32 -4.71 3.42
C LEU A 9 -3.60 -5.37 4.60
N SER A 10 -4.28 -6.29 5.28
CA SER A 10 -3.75 -7.03 6.42
C SER A 10 -4.28 -8.46 6.46
N SER A 11 -3.44 -9.42 6.84
CA SER A 11 -3.80 -10.83 7.03
C SER A 11 -4.26 -11.15 8.45
N GLN A 12 -4.42 -10.15 9.32
CA GLN A 12 -4.90 -10.32 10.72
C GLN A 12 -6.23 -11.07 10.82
N GLY A 13 -7.08 -11.04 9.79
CA GLY A 13 -8.35 -11.79 9.75
C GLY A 13 -8.21 -13.30 9.54
N ILE A 14 -7.00 -13.81 9.27
CA ILE A 14 -6.75 -15.23 9.04
C ILE A 14 -6.46 -15.94 10.37
N LYS A 15 -7.15 -17.06 10.62
CA LYS A 15 -6.99 -17.85 11.85
C LYS A 15 -5.54 -18.26 12.06
N GLY A 16 -4.96 -17.91 13.21
CA GLY A 16 -3.60 -18.27 13.61
C GLY A 16 -2.52 -17.24 13.25
N VAL A 17 -2.86 -16.15 12.57
CA VAL A 17 -1.94 -15.05 12.33
C VAL A 17 -1.74 -14.22 13.60
N LYS A 18 -0.48 -14.01 14.00
CA LYS A 18 -0.11 -13.15 15.13
C LYS A 18 0.27 -11.73 14.67
N VAL A 19 0.92 -11.62 13.51
CA VAL A 19 1.32 -10.36 12.88
C VAL A 19 0.90 -10.44 11.41
N GLY A 20 -0.14 -9.69 11.04
CA GLY A 20 -0.72 -9.74 9.69
C GLY A 20 -0.46 -8.50 8.84
N PHE A 21 0.33 -7.55 9.34
CA PHE A 21 0.73 -6.35 8.63
C PHE A 21 2.22 -6.08 8.88
N PRO A 22 2.99 -5.63 7.87
CA PRO A 22 2.57 -5.41 6.48
C PRO A 22 2.57 -6.69 5.63
N LEU A 23 1.87 -6.66 4.49
CA LEU A 23 1.94 -7.73 3.50
C LEU A 23 3.18 -7.55 2.62
N VAL A 24 3.86 -8.64 2.29
CA VAL A 24 4.97 -8.62 1.33
C VAL A 24 4.40 -8.39 -0.08
N ILE A 25 4.95 -7.42 -0.82
CA ILE A 25 4.58 -7.18 -2.21
C ILE A 25 5.62 -7.86 -3.12
N GLN A 26 5.14 -8.64 -4.09
CA GLN A 26 5.99 -9.27 -5.11
C GLN A 26 5.37 -8.98 -6.47
N ALA A 27 5.73 -7.85 -7.07
CA ALA A 27 5.22 -7.45 -8.36
C ALA A 27 5.95 -8.19 -9.48
N LYS A 28 5.19 -8.85 -10.36
CA LYS A 28 5.70 -9.45 -11.60
C LYS A 28 5.50 -8.56 -12.81
N ASP A 29 4.46 -7.73 -12.77
CA ASP A 29 4.10 -6.78 -13.81
C ASP A 29 3.65 -5.48 -13.15
N VAL A 30 4.17 -4.36 -13.65
CA VAL A 30 3.90 -3.02 -13.11
C VAL A 30 3.48 -2.13 -14.28
N LYS A 31 2.32 -1.51 -14.13
CA LYS A 31 1.77 -0.57 -15.10
C LYS A 31 1.58 0.79 -14.48
N VAL A 32 2.01 1.82 -15.20
CA VAL A 32 1.69 3.21 -14.88
C VAL A 32 0.33 3.55 -15.48
N SER A 33 -0.59 3.99 -14.62
CA SER A 33 -1.91 4.47 -15.03
C SER A 33 -2.08 5.89 -14.52
N GLU A 34 -2.23 6.84 -15.44
CA GLU A 34 -2.50 8.23 -15.11
C GLU A 34 -3.86 8.37 -14.41
N VAL A 35 -3.92 9.27 -13.44
CA VAL A 35 -5.13 9.62 -12.70
C VAL A 35 -5.18 11.12 -12.52
N GLU A 36 -6.39 11.68 -12.53
CA GLU A 36 -6.59 13.10 -12.23
C GLU A 36 -6.12 13.42 -10.81
N PHE A 37 -5.40 14.52 -10.66
CA PHE A 37 -4.91 14.96 -9.37
C PHE A 37 -6.05 15.54 -8.54
N ASN A 38 -6.31 14.93 -7.38
CA ASN A 38 -7.30 15.40 -6.42
C ASN A 38 -6.61 15.78 -5.09
N PRO A 39 -6.35 17.07 -4.84
CA PRO A 39 -5.60 17.51 -3.66
C PRO A 39 -6.32 17.19 -2.34
N ASP A 40 -7.64 17.32 -2.30
CA ASP A 40 -8.43 17.03 -1.10
C ASP A 40 -8.36 15.55 -0.71
N PHE A 41 -8.36 14.67 -1.71
CA PHE A 41 -8.18 13.24 -1.48
C PHE A 41 -6.80 12.93 -0.92
N ILE A 42 -5.74 13.48 -1.52
CA ILE A 42 -4.36 13.25 -1.09
C ILE A 42 -4.15 13.76 0.35
N ALA A 43 -4.63 14.96 0.67
CA ALA A 43 -4.52 15.54 2.01
C ALA A 43 -5.17 14.67 3.09
N ARG A 44 -6.31 14.02 2.79
CA ARG A 44 -7.01 13.12 3.72
C ARG A 44 -6.35 11.75 3.86
N ILE A 45 -5.59 11.32 2.86
CA ILE A 45 -4.91 10.03 2.82
C ILE A 45 -3.56 10.08 3.52
N ILE A 46 -2.78 11.15 3.31
CA ILE A 46 -1.45 11.36 3.93
C ILE A 46 -1.38 10.95 5.41
N PRO A 47 -2.30 11.37 6.30
CA PRO A 47 -2.24 11.01 7.72
C PRO A 47 -2.66 9.56 8.02
N LYS A 48 -3.28 8.85 7.06
CA LYS A 48 -3.76 7.47 7.22
C LYS A 48 -2.79 6.42 6.73
N LEU A 49 -1.73 6.83 6.04
CA LEU A 49 -0.73 5.91 5.49
C LEU A 49 0.28 5.49 6.56
N ASP A 50 0.63 4.20 6.54
CA ASP A 50 1.86 3.73 7.17
C ASP A 50 3.04 4.06 6.25
N TRP A 51 3.68 5.20 6.49
CA TRP A 51 4.77 5.72 5.66
C TRP A 51 5.98 4.79 5.53
N PRO A 52 6.49 4.17 6.61
CA PRO A 52 7.56 3.17 6.50
C PRO A 52 7.22 2.06 5.53
N GLU A 53 5.98 1.55 5.58
CA GLU A 53 5.53 0.52 4.66
C GLU A 53 5.45 1.05 3.23
N VAL A 54 4.77 2.18 2.97
CA VAL A 54 4.63 2.72 1.61
C VAL A 54 6.00 2.89 0.94
N CYS A 55 6.98 3.40 1.69
CA CYS A 55 8.36 3.54 1.21
C CYS A 55 9.01 2.20 0.89
N ARG A 56 8.86 1.20 1.78
CA ARG A 56 9.35 -0.16 1.56
C ARG A 56 8.72 -0.79 0.32
N ALA A 57 7.40 -0.74 0.19
CA ALA A 57 6.68 -1.28 -0.95
C ALA A 57 7.08 -0.58 -2.26
N ALA A 58 7.32 0.74 -2.23
CA ALA A 58 7.83 1.47 -3.40
C ALA A 58 9.26 1.02 -3.78
N GLN A 59 10.12 0.72 -2.80
CA GLN A 59 11.46 0.18 -3.06
C GLN A 59 11.43 -1.23 -3.63
N GLU A 60 10.50 -2.09 -3.19
CA GLU A 60 10.32 -3.46 -3.70
C GLU A 60 9.75 -3.51 -5.14
N LEU A 61 9.32 -2.38 -5.71
CA LEU A 61 8.85 -2.25 -7.09
C LEU A 61 9.92 -1.81 -8.11
N ASN A 62 11.10 -1.37 -7.63
CA ASN A 62 12.25 -1.04 -8.48
C ASN A 62 13.07 -2.29 -8.83
#